data_AF-A0A968PIV3-F1
#
_entry.id   AF-A0A968PIV3-F1
#
_cell.length_a   1.000
_cell.length_b   1.000
_cell.length_c   1.000
_cell.angle_alpha   90.00
_cell.angle_beta   90.00
_cell.angle_gamma   90.00
#
_symmetry.space_group_name_H-M   'P 1'
#
loop_
_entity.id
_entity.type
_entity.pdbx_description
1 polymer ?
#
loop_
_entity_poly.entity_id
_entity_poly.type
_entity_poly.pdbx_seq_one_letter_code
_entity_poly.pdbx_strand_id
1 'polypeptide(L)' 'MAQPPHTPGSEQDGRSRSTSYILRCWASTEGHLHARLIQVRTGASYAVATLEALPALLRQLLADE' A
#
# COMPACT_ATOMS: atom_id res chain seq x y z
N MET A 1 -45.76 11.32 -7.91
CA MET A 1 -45.10 10.01 -8.05
C MET A 1 -44.11 9.91 -6.91
N ALA A 2 -44.32 9.01 -5.95
CA ALA A 2 -43.46 8.87 -4.77
C ALA A 2 -42.32 7.87 -5.08
N GLN A 3 -41.08 8.28 -4.80
CA GLN A 3 -39.88 7.45 -4.94
C GLN A 3 -39.85 6.43 -3.78
N PRO A 4 -39.55 5.14 -4.02
CA PRO A 4 -39.52 4.15 -2.95
C PRO A 4 -38.33 4.40 -2.01
N PRO A 5 -38.44 4.05 -0.72
CA PRO A 5 -37.37 4.27 0.25
C PRO A 5 -36.19 3.38 -0.11
N HIS A 6 -35.06 4.00 -0.41
CA HIS A 6 -33.77 3.33 -0.53
C HIS A 6 -33.49 2.65 0.82
N THR A 7 -33.55 1.32 0.83
CA THR A 7 -33.08 0.53 1.96
C THR A 7 -31.56 0.67 1.97
N PRO A 8 -30.92 1.24 3.00
CA PRO A 8 -29.48 1.09 3.17
C PRO A 8 -29.26 -0.37 3.57
N GLY A 9 -29.21 -1.25 2.57
CA GLY A 9 -28.84 -2.64 2.74
C GLY A 9 -27.40 -2.67 3.23
N SER A 10 -27.24 -2.89 4.53
CA SER A 10 -26.15 -3.56 5.20
C SER A 10 -24.91 -3.86 4.33
N GLU A 11 -24.14 -2.83 3.94
CA GLU A 11 -22.71 -2.98 3.68
C GLU A 11 -22.01 -3.00 5.05
N GLN A 12 -22.34 -4.02 5.84
CA GLN A 12 -21.74 -4.27 7.13
C GLN A 12 -20.32 -4.79 6.88
N ASP A 13 -19.38 -3.85 6.93
CA ASP A 13 -18.14 -3.96 7.68
C ASP A 13 -17.33 -5.25 7.45
N GLY A 14 -16.96 -5.47 6.20
CA GLY A 14 -15.87 -6.37 5.81
C GLY A 14 -14.73 -5.60 5.17
N ARG A 15 -14.47 -4.35 5.62
CA ARG A 15 -13.44 -3.50 5.02
C ARG A 15 -12.09 -4.07 5.41
N SER A 16 -11.63 -5.10 4.70
CA SER A 16 -10.23 -5.51 4.66
C SER A 16 -9.42 -4.23 4.61
N ARG A 17 -8.62 -3.96 5.64
CA ARG A 17 -7.84 -2.74 5.73
C ARG A 17 -6.81 -2.79 4.61
N SER A 18 -7.18 -2.27 3.45
CA SER A 18 -6.28 -2.16 2.32
C SER A 18 -5.22 -1.13 2.69
N THR A 19 -3.97 -1.57 2.75
CA THR A 19 -2.83 -0.68 2.95
C THR A 19 -2.20 -0.38 1.59
N SER A 20 -2.11 0.91 1.27
CA SER A 20 -1.54 1.39 0.00
C SER A 20 -0.08 1.81 0.20
N TYR A 21 0.75 1.52 -0.80
CA TYR A 21 2.16 1.89 -0.82
C TYR A 21 2.54 2.56 -2.14
N ILE A 22 3.51 3.47 -2.10
CA ILE A 22 4.17 4.06 -3.28
C ILE A 22 5.59 3.50 -3.33
N LEU A 23 5.95 2.84 -4.43
CA LEU A 23 7.32 2.44 -4.72
C LEU A 23 7.98 3.56 -5.55
N ARG A 24 8.98 4.22 -4.96
CA ARG A 24 9.79 5.23 -5.66
C ARG A 24 11.13 4.63 -6.03
N CYS A 25 11.44 4.62 -7.32
CA CYS A 25 12.71 4.14 -7.86
C CYS A 25 13.48 5.29 -8.49
N TRP A 26 14.81 5.26 -8.37
CA TRP A 26 15.71 6.18 -9.07
C TRP A 26 17.06 5.50 -9.30
N ALA A 27 17.76 5.91 -10.35
CA ALA A 27 19.11 5.43 -10.62
C ALA A 27 20.13 6.48 -10.18
N SER A 28 21.27 6.04 -9.66
CA SER A 28 22.44 6.91 -9.48
C SER A 28 23.11 7.19 -10.83
N THR A 29 24.00 8.17 -10.87
CA THR A 29 24.87 8.44 -12.03
C THR A 29 25.79 7.27 -12.37
N GLU A 30 26.06 6.38 -11.41
CA GLU A 30 26.85 5.15 -11.59
C GLU A 30 25.99 3.97 -12.09
N GLY A 31 24.68 4.16 -12.28
CA GLY A 31 23.76 3.14 -12.75
C GLY A 31 23.19 2.24 -11.65
N HIS A 32 23.44 2.55 -10.38
CA HIS A 32 22.85 1.80 -9.27
C HIS A 32 21.37 2.13 -9.11
N LEU A 33 20.53 1.10 -9.09
CA LEU A 33 19.10 1.25 -8.81
C LEU A 33 18.88 1.39 -7.30
N HIS A 34 18.23 2.48 -6.91
CA HIS A 34 17.75 2.69 -5.56
C HIS A 34 16.23 2.67 -5.55
N ALA A 35 15.66 2.12 -4.48
CA ALA A 35 14.23 2.10 -4.28
C ALA A 35 13.84 2.35 -2.82
N ARG A 36 12.69 3.01 -2.64
CA ARG A 36 12.03 3.20 -1.34
C ARG A 36 10.55 2.88 -1.47
N LEU A 37 10.02 2.17 -0.47
CA LEU A 37 8.60 1.90 -0.33
C LEU A 37 8.02 2.86 0.71
N ILE A 38 6.93 3.55 0.38
CA ILE A 38 6.32 4.56 1.25
C ILE A 38 4.88 4.16 1.55
N GLN A 39 4.53 3.99 2.81
CA GLN A 39 3.15 3.71 3.23
C GLN A 39 2.32 4.99 3.13
N VAL A 40 1.22 4.96 2.35
CA VAL A 40 0.44 6.17 2.02
C VAL A 40 -0.23 6.79 3.25
N ARG A 41 -0.70 5.96 4.19
CA ARG A 41 -1.45 6.43 5.36
C ARG A 41 -0.56 7.08 6.42
N THR A 42 0.61 6.51 6.68
CA THR A 42 1.49 6.92 7.78
C THR A 42 2.65 7.78 7.31
N GLY A 43 2.98 7.75 6.01
CA GLY A 43 4.20 8.35 5.47
C GLY A 43 5.47 7.57 5.79
N ALA A 44 5.37 6.40 6.45
CA ALA A 44 6.53 5.57 6.79
C ALA A 44 7.30 5.18 5.52
N SER A 45 8.62 5.33 5.55
CA SER A 45 9.50 5.12 4.40
C SER A 45 10.51 4.02 4.69
N TYR A 46 10.49 2.98 3.87
CA TYR A 46 11.32 1.79 3.99
C TYR A 46 12.30 1.73 2.82
N ALA A 47 13.59 1.56 3.11
CA ALA A 47 14.59 1.33 2.08
C ALA A 47 14.39 -0.07 1.47
N VAL A 48 14.44 -0.15 0.14
CA VAL A 48 14.33 -1.41 -0.60
C VAL A 48 15.72 -1.71 -1.16
N ALA A 49 16.38 -2.73 -0.62
CA ALA A 49 17.77 -3.07 -0.97
C ALA A 49 17.89 -3.48 -2.46
N THR A 50 16.96 -4.30 -2.94
CA THR A 50 16.81 -4.67 -4.35
C THR A 50 15.32 -4.89 -4.66
N LEU A 51 14.91 -4.79 -5.93
CA LEU A 51 13.50 -5.00 -6.30
C LEU A 51 13.03 -6.44 -6.02
N GLU A 52 13.94 -7.41 -6.09
CA GLU A 52 13.68 -8.81 -5.76
C GLU A 52 13.36 -9.00 -4.26
N ALA A 53 13.85 -8.12 -3.39
CA ALA A 53 13.57 -8.15 -1.95
C ALA A 53 12.19 -7.55 -1.59
N LEU A 54 11.54 -6.83 -2.52
CA LEU A 54 10.29 -6.13 -2.27
C LEU A 54 9.15 -7.05 -1.76
N PRO A 55 8.92 -8.25 -2.32
CA PRO A 55 7.86 -9.15 -1.83
C PRO A 55 8.10 -9.61 -0.39
N ALA A 56 9.36 -9.84 0.00
CA ALA A 56 9.69 -10.21 1.37
C ALA A 56 9.42 -9.06 2.34
N LEU A 57 9.87 -7.85 2.00
CA LEU A 57 9.60 -6.65 2.78
C LEU A 57 8.08 -6.41 2.95
N LEU A 58 7.30 -6.50 1.87
CA LEU A 58 5.84 -6.31 1.94
C LEU A 58 5.18 -7.32 2.89
N ARG A 59 5.60 -8.60 2.87
CA ARG A 59 5.06 -9.61 3.79
C ARG A 59 5.38 -9.29 5.24
N GLN A 60 6.58 -8.79 5.52
CA GLN A 60 6.96 -8.37 6.87
C GLN A 60 6.10 -7.19 7.34
N LEU A 61 5.92 -6.17 6.50
CA LEU A 61 5.09 -5.00 6.83
C LEU A 61 3.61 -5.35 7.02
N LEU A 62 3.09 -6.31 6.25
CA LEU A 62 1.72 -6.79 6.41
C LEU A 62 1.52 -7.67 7.65
N ALA A 63 2.58 -8.26 8.19
CA ALA A 63 2.53 -9.05 9.42
C ALA A 63 2.68 -8.19 10.69
N ASP A 64 3.20 -6.97 10.56
CA ASP A 64 3.41 -6.02 11.65
C ASP A 64 2.20 -5.08 11.89
N GLU A 65 1.29 -4.97 10.92
CA GLU A 65 0.03 -4.21 11.00
C GLU A 65 -1.10 -4.97 11.72
#